data_AF-A0A392QT42-F1
#
_entry.id   AF-A0A392QT42-F1
#
_cell.length_a   1.000
_cell.length_b   1.000
_cell.length_c   1.000
_cell.angle_alpha   90.00
_cell.angle_beta   90.00
_cell.angle_gamma   90.00
#
_symmetry.space_group_name_H-M   'P 1'
#
loop_
_entity.id
_entity.type
_entity.pdbx_description
1 polymer ?
#
loop_
_entity_poly.entity_id
_entity_poly.type
_entity_poly.pdbx_seq_one_letter_code
_entity_poly.pdbx_strand_id
1 'polypeptide(L)'
;MAVVQIEHGETTERGKPKIGGLSDPRLGTIDRKMKCETCTASMAECPGHFGYLELAKPMFHIGFLKTVLSIMRCVCFNCSKILADE
;
A
#
# COMPACT_ATOMS: atom_id res chain seq x y z
N MET A 1 -1.87 -8.10 -5.57
CA MET A 1 -0.78 -7.23 -6.05
C MET A 1 -1.34 -5.85 -6.29
N ALA A 2 -0.55 -4.80 -6.09
CA ALA A 2 -1.01 -3.43 -6.27
C ALA A 2 -1.03 -3.05 -7.75
N VAL A 3 -2.02 -2.26 -8.18
CA VAL A 3 -2.26 -1.92 -9.59
C VAL A 3 -1.78 -0.52 -9.97
N VAL A 4 -1.46 0.31 -8.97
CA VAL A 4 -1.02 1.69 -9.15
C VAL A 4 -0.14 2.14 -7.99
N GLN A 5 0.87 2.95 -8.31
CA GLN A 5 1.64 3.74 -7.35
C GLN A 5 0.96 5.09 -7.14
N ILE A 6 0.78 5.48 -5.88
CA ILE A 6 0.27 6.80 -5.52
C ILE A 6 1.45 7.78 -5.48
N GLU A 7 1.40 8.80 -6.34
CA GLU A 7 2.41 9.85 -6.46
C GLU A 7 1.89 11.20 -6.00
N HIS A 8 0.56 11.36 -6.00
CA HIS A 8 -0.12 12.62 -5.76
C HIS A 8 -1.10 12.51 -4.60
N GLY A 9 -1.08 13.50 -3.71
CA GLY A 9 -2.03 13.59 -2.61
C GLY A 9 -3.40 14.09 -3.03
N GLU A 10 -3.50 14.74 -4.20
CA GLU A 10 -4.77 15.26 -4.69
C GLU A 10 -5.67 14.16 -5.25
N THR A 11 -6.94 14.22 -4.86
CA THR A 11 -7.98 13.27 -5.29
C THR A 11 -8.45 13.55 -6.72
N THR A 12 -8.60 14.84 -7.07
CA THR A 12 -9.14 15.28 -8.36
C THR A 12 -8.32 16.43 -8.93
N GLU A 13 -8.28 16.51 -10.27
CA GLU A 13 -7.70 17.61 -11.02
C GLU A 13 -8.75 18.10 -12.04
N ARG A 14 -9.12 19.37 -11.95
CA ARG A 14 -10.13 20.00 -12.83
C ARG A 14 -11.46 19.23 -12.89
N GLY A 15 -11.90 18.69 -11.76
CA GLY A 15 -13.16 17.94 -11.64
C GLY A 15 -13.11 16.51 -12.18
N LYS A 16 -11.95 16.01 -12.61
CA LYS A 16 -11.72 14.61 -12.98
C LYS A 16 -10.82 13.93 -11.95
N PRO A 17 -10.93 12.60 -11.76
CA PRO A 17 -9.99 11.88 -10.90
C PRO A 17 -8.55 12.07 -11.37
N LYS A 18 -7.63 12.32 -10.44
CA LYS A 18 -6.22 12.50 -10.75
C LYS A 18 -5.55 11.14 -10.93
N ILE A 19 -4.89 10.93 -12.07
CA ILE A 19 -4.07 9.74 -12.31
C ILE A 19 -2.87 9.76 -11.36
N GLY A 20 -2.58 8.62 -10.72
CA GLY A 20 -1.57 8.53 -9.65
C GLY A 20 -2.00 9.20 -8.34
N GLY A 21 -3.26 9.64 -8.23
CA GLY A 21 -3.86 10.22 -7.03
C GLY A 21 -4.71 9.23 -6.24
N LEU A 22 -5.29 9.69 -5.14
CA LEU A 22 -6.09 8.85 -4.22
C LEU A 22 -7.41 8.32 -4.82
N SER A 23 -7.89 8.93 -5.91
CA SER A 23 -9.06 8.44 -6.65
C SER A 23 -8.70 7.97 -8.06
N ASP A 24 -7.47 7.50 -8.28
CA ASP A 24 -7.09 6.90 -9.56
C ASP A 24 -8.14 5.83 -9.98
N PRO A 25 -8.73 5.92 -11.18
CA PRO A 25 -9.82 5.02 -11.63
C PRO A 25 -9.45 3.53 -11.67
N ARG A 26 -8.15 3.21 -11.61
CA ARG A 26 -7.65 1.83 -11.50
C ARG A 26 -7.86 1.23 -10.11
N LEU A 27 -8.03 2.04 -9.07
CA LEU A 27 -8.30 1.59 -7.70
C LEU A 27 -9.73 1.06 -7.50
N GLY A 28 -10.62 1.38 -8.43
CA GLY A 28 -12.04 1.06 -8.36
C GLY A 28 -12.90 2.26 -8.74
N THR A 29 -14.21 2.08 -8.66
CA THR A 29 -15.18 3.14 -8.91
C THR A 29 -16.26 3.15 -7.84
N ILE A 30 -16.58 4.35 -7.35
CA ILE A 30 -17.77 4.61 -6.52
C ILE A 30 -18.86 5.34 -7.31
N ASP A 31 -18.58 5.71 -8.56
CA ASP A 31 -19.55 6.36 -9.45
C ASP A 31 -20.27 5.31 -10.29
N ARG A 32 -21.61 5.34 -10.28
CA ARG A 32 -22.45 4.46 -11.08
C ARG A 32 -22.26 4.63 -12.59
N LYS A 33 -21.79 5.81 -13.03
CA LYS A 33 -21.57 6.13 -14.44
C LYS A 33 -20.19 5.72 -14.95
N MET A 34 -19.24 5.47 -14.05
CA MET A 34 -17.89 5.07 -14.40
C MET A 34 -17.69 3.57 -14.17
N LYS A 35 -16.91 2.94 -15.05
CA LYS A 35 -16.42 1.58 -14.86
C LYS A 35 -14.99 1.66 -14.34
N CYS A 36 -14.59 0.69 -13.52
CA CYS A 36 -13.20 0.60 -13.06
C CYS A 36 -12.27 0.34 -14.26
N GLU A 37 -11.15 1.05 -14.33
CA GLU A 37 -10.18 0.88 -15.43
C GLU A 37 -9.36 -0.42 -15.32
N THR A 38 -9.32 -1.06 -14.15
CA THR A 38 -8.59 -2.32 -13.93
C THR A 38 -9.43 -3.54 -14.31
N CYS A 39 -10.64 -3.66 -13.74
CA CYS A 39 -11.49 -4.85 -13.93
C CYS A 39 -12.68 -4.63 -14.86
N THR A 40 -12.92 -3.40 -15.34
CA THR A 40 -14.05 -3.01 -16.19
C THR A 40 -15.45 -3.23 -15.57
N ALA A 41 -15.50 -3.64 -14.31
CA ALA A 41 -16.73 -3.88 -13.57
C ALA A 41 -17.40 -2.56 -13.15
N SER A 42 -18.71 -2.65 -12.91
CA SER A 42 -19.50 -1.54 -12.36
C SER A 42 -19.23 -1.33 -10.86
N MET A 43 -19.74 -0.23 -10.29
CA MET A 43 -19.65 0.07 -8.86
C MET A 43 -20.10 -1.09 -7.95
N ALA A 44 -21.13 -1.86 -8.36
CA ALA A 44 -21.69 -2.92 -7.53
C ALA A 44 -20.86 -4.22 -7.56
N GLU A 45 -20.08 -4.42 -8.62
CA GLU A 45 -19.35 -5.66 -8.89
C GLU A 45 -17.85 -5.52 -8.64
N CYS A 46 -17.34 -4.28 -8.64
CA CYS A 46 -15.92 -3.99 -8.42
C CYS A 46 -15.57 -4.16 -6.93
N PRO A 47 -14.69 -5.12 -6.57
CA PRO A 47 -14.29 -5.33 -5.17
C PRO A 47 -13.30 -4.27 -4.67
N GLY A 48 -12.80 -3.41 -5.56
CA GLY A 48 -11.71 -2.49 -5.30
C GLY A 48 -10.34 -3.13 -5.58
N HIS A 49 -9.36 -2.28 -5.83
CA HIS A 49 -8.00 -2.70 -6.16
C HIS A 49 -6.99 -1.95 -5.30
N PHE A 50 -6.03 -2.70 -4.75
CA PHE A 50 -4.99 -2.10 -3.93
C PHE A 50 -4.06 -1.24 -4.79
N GLY A 51 -3.77 -0.03 -4.30
CA GLY A 51 -2.59 0.73 -4.69
C GLY A 51 -1.46 0.53 -3.68
N TYR A 52 -0.31 1.13 -3.96
CA TYR A 52 0.76 1.26 -2.97
C TYR A 52 1.29 2.68 -2.97
N LEU A 53 1.79 3.09 -1.80
CA LEU A 53 2.56 4.30 -1.64
C LEU A 53 4.00 3.89 -1.34
N GLU A 54 4.93 4.34 -2.17
CA GLU A 54 6.35 4.18 -1.89
C GLU A 54 6.75 5.16 -0.79
N LEU A 55 7.20 4.63 0.35
CA LEU A 55 7.62 5.44 1.48
C LEU A 55 9.02 5.98 1.22
N ALA A 56 9.22 7.28 1.47
CA ALA A 56 10.53 7.91 1.28
C ALA A 56 11.65 7.31 2.16
N LYS A 57 11.28 6.66 3.28
CA LYS A 57 12.18 6.03 4.25
C LYS A 57 11.51 4.81 4.88
N PRO A 58 12.28 3.84 5.40
CA PRO A 58 11.73 2.74 6.19
C PRO A 58 10.98 3.30 7.41
N MET A 59 9.77 2.77 7.66
CA MET A 59 8.92 3.18 8.77
C MET A 59 8.66 1.98 9.69
N PHE A 60 8.63 2.23 11.00
CA PHE A 60 8.30 1.18 11.97
C PHE A 60 6.79 0.89 11.95
N HIS A 61 6.44 -0.38 11.80
CA HIS A 61 5.05 -0.82 11.97
C HIS A 61 4.76 -1.05 13.46
N ILE A 62 3.92 -0.20 14.07
CA ILE A 62 3.67 -0.23 15.52
C ILE A 62 3.17 -1.60 16.03
N GLY A 63 2.37 -2.30 15.22
CA GLY A 63 1.88 -3.64 15.56
C GLY A 63 2.96 -4.73 15.65
N PHE A 64 4.11 -4.51 15.01
CA PHE A 64 5.24 -5.46 15.01
C PHE A 64 6.43 -4.96 15.82
N LEU A 65 6.35 -3.76 16.41
CA LEU A 65 7.50 -3.14 17.08
C LEU A 65 8.09 -4.03 18.20
N LYS A 66 7.23 -4.65 19.01
CA LYS A 66 7.65 -5.58 20.08
C LYS A 66 8.31 -6.84 19.50
N THR A 67 7.72 -7.41 18.44
CA THR A 67 8.23 -8.62 17.79
C THR A 67 9.58 -8.36 17.13
N VAL A 68 9.71 -7.26 16.39
CA VAL A 68 10.96 -6.85 15.75
C VAL A 68 12.04 -6.63 16.81
N LEU A 69 11.73 -5.93 17.91
CA LEU A 69 12.69 -5.74 19.00
C LEU A 69 13.10 -7.07 19.65
N SER A 70 12.17 -8.00 19.82
CA SER A 70 12.48 -9.34 20.33
C SER A 70 13.44 -10.09 19.40
N ILE A 71 13.16 -10.09 18.09
CA ILE A 71 14.01 -10.74 17.08
C ILE A 71 15.41 -10.10 17.06
N MET A 72 15.48 -8.77 17.10
CA MET A 72 16.74 -8.03 17.14
C MET A 72 17.59 -8.35 18.37
N ARG A 73 16.98 -8.78 19.49
CA ARG A 73 17.70 -9.24 20.69
C ARG A 73 18.19 -10.68 20.60
N CYS A 74 17.64 -11.48 19.68
CA CYS A 74 18.03 -12.86 19.46
C CYS A 74 19.12 -13.03 18.38
N VAL A 75 19.53 -11.95 17.71
CA VAL A 75 20.48 -11.99 16.59
C VAL A 75 21.65 -11.05 16.87
N CYS A 76 22.87 -11.50 16.61
CA CYS A 76 24.06 -10.65 16.69
C CYS A 76 24.07 -9.62 15.54
N PHE A 77 24.16 -8.33 15.86
CA PHE A 77 24.20 -7.25 14.85
C PHE A 77 25.43 -7.27 13.93
N ASN A 78 26.51 -7.94 14.33
CA ASN A 78 27.76 -7.97 13.57
C ASN A 78 27.85 -9.17 12.62
N CYS A 79 27.43 -10.36 13.06
CA CYS A 79 27.58 -11.59 12.28
C CYS A 79 26.25 -12.23 11.85
N SER A 80 25.12 -11.63 12.22
CA SER A 80 23.75 -12.08 11.90
C SER A 80 23.41 -13.51 12.37
N LYS A 81 24.24 -14.10 13.25
CA LYS A 81 23.96 -15.40 13.87
C LYS A 81 22.95 -15.25 15.00
N ILE A 82 22.18 -16.32 15.21
CA ILE A 82 21.28 -16.44 16.36
C ILE A 82 22.14 -16.54 17.63
N LEU A 83 21.77 -15.77 18.65
CA LEU A 83 22.32 -15.85 20.00
C LEU A 83 21.60 -16.98 20.75
N ALA A 84 22.04 -18.21 20.50
CA ALA A 84 21.60 -19.40 21.22
C ALA A 84 22.83 -20.06 21.84
N ASP A 85 22.68 -20.57 23.06
CA ASP A 85 23.64 -21.50 23.64
C ASP A 85 23.49 -22.85 22.91
N GLU A 86 24.61 -23.53 22.62
CA GLU A 86 24.62 -24.88 22.03
C GLU A 86 23.91 -25.91 22.92
#